data_AF-A0A2V5MWX1-F1
#
_entry.id   AF-A0A2V5MWX1-F1
#
_cell.length_a   1.000
_cell.length_b   1.000
_cell.length_c   1.000
_cell.angle_alpha   90.00
_cell.angle_beta   90.00
_cell.angle_gamma   90.00
#
_symmetry.space_group_name_H-M   'P 1'
#
loop_
_entity.id
_entity.type
_entity.pdbx_description
1 polymer ?
#
loop_
_entity_poly.entity_id
_entity_poly.type
_entity_poly.pdbx_seq_one_letter_code
_entity_poly.pdbx_strand_id
1 'polypeptide(L)'
;MPRASSASTSTGNSTPPNRRWLTEFRVWNRARTADEIRADFDRSYEEKSEIRNPKSEIPTGLAYLFTGTNWGKLHGTANVMKTSDFPPLLTPAEARAQAQKFAKFRALAEKSGQLTRGQELFTKTCMTCHNVSGQGAQIGPILSGAGALGIDALLRNILTPSAAMEAGYRLFRVELKDGDVLDGIRVSEDTDAIILRRPNVNDTRIAQRDVRKAAFTKVSMMPEGLLEALNPEDVTDLFAYLKTLK
;
A
#
# COMPACT_ATOMS: atom_id res chain seq x y z
N MET A 1 -28.67 -16.48 -24.27
CA MET A 1 -27.22 -16.48 -23.98
C MET A 1 -27.02 -15.87 -22.59
N PRO A 2 -26.42 -16.57 -21.62
CA PRO A 2 -26.26 -16.03 -20.28
C PRO A 2 -25.18 -14.94 -20.29
N ARG A 3 -25.53 -13.72 -19.87
CA ARG A 3 -24.59 -12.61 -19.71
C ARG A 3 -23.61 -12.96 -18.59
N ALA A 4 -22.35 -13.20 -18.94
CA ALA A 4 -21.28 -13.35 -17.96
C ALA A 4 -21.15 -12.04 -17.17
N SER A 5 -21.70 -12.03 -15.96
CA SER A 5 -21.56 -10.92 -15.01
C SER A 5 -20.37 -11.23 -14.13
N SER A 6 -19.40 -10.30 -14.05
CA SER A 6 -18.29 -10.42 -13.10
C SER A 6 -18.50 -9.44 -11.96
N ALA A 7 -18.45 -9.93 -10.73
CA ALA A 7 -18.39 -9.10 -9.54
C ALA A 7 -16.93 -8.96 -9.13
N SER A 8 -16.45 -7.73 -8.98
CA SER A 8 -15.12 -7.47 -8.43
C SER A 8 -15.28 -6.89 -7.03
N THR A 9 -14.77 -7.60 -6.03
CA THR A 9 -14.83 -7.17 -4.63
C THR A 9 -13.42 -6.78 -4.18
N SER A 10 -13.23 -5.55 -3.70
CA SER A 10 -12.01 -5.20 -2.96
C SER A 10 -12.23 -5.55 -1.48
N THR A 11 -11.77 -6.72 -1.04
CA THR A 11 -11.82 -7.13 0.36
C THR A 11 -10.47 -6.90 1.02
N GLY A 12 -10.42 -5.99 1.99
CA GLY A 12 -9.27 -5.86 2.91
C GLY A 12 -9.40 -6.82 4.08
N ASN A 13 -8.30 -7.45 4.48
CA ASN A 13 -8.24 -8.43 5.57
C ASN A 13 -7.62 -7.80 6.82
N SER A 14 -8.24 -7.97 7.99
CA SER A 14 -7.53 -8.03 9.27
C SER A 14 -8.29 -8.91 10.27
N THR A 15 -7.54 -9.69 11.04
CA THR A 15 -8.01 -10.54 12.15
C THR A 15 -8.62 -9.64 13.24
N PRO A 16 -9.78 -9.96 13.88
CA PRO A 16 -10.26 -11.28 14.35
C PRO A 16 -11.16 -12.05 13.36
N PRO A 17 -11.50 -13.33 13.62
CA PRO A 17 -11.87 -14.29 12.57
C PRO A 17 -13.29 -14.13 11.97
N ASN A 18 -14.12 -13.19 12.42
CA ASN A 18 -15.57 -13.29 12.23
C ASN A 18 -16.24 -12.09 11.53
N ARG A 19 -15.50 -11.14 10.96
CA ARG A 19 -16.13 -10.00 10.27
C ARG A 19 -15.40 -9.68 8.97
N ARG A 20 -16.04 -10.00 7.84
CA ARG A 20 -15.62 -9.54 6.51
C ARG A 20 -16.14 -8.13 6.30
N TRP A 21 -15.31 -7.22 5.81
CA TRP A 21 -15.65 -5.81 5.64
C TRP A 21 -15.66 -5.41 4.16
N LEU A 22 -16.58 -4.53 3.77
CA LEU A 22 -16.80 -4.13 2.39
C LEU A 22 -16.89 -2.59 2.32
N THR A 23 -15.88 -1.96 1.71
CA THR A 23 -15.79 -0.49 1.57
C THR A 23 -16.57 -0.01 0.35
N GLU A 24 -16.47 -0.76 -0.74
CA GLU A 24 -17.12 -0.48 -2.02
C GLU A 24 -17.44 -1.80 -2.72
N PHE A 25 -18.66 -1.94 -3.27
CA PHE A 25 -19.05 -3.08 -4.11
C PHE A 25 -19.33 -2.61 -5.53
N ARG A 26 -18.68 -3.24 -6.50
CA ARG A 26 -18.82 -2.92 -7.93
C ARG A 26 -19.36 -4.12 -8.68
N VAL A 27 -20.46 -3.91 -9.41
CA VAL A 27 -21.04 -4.92 -10.31
C VAL A 27 -20.79 -4.50 -11.74
N TRP A 28 -20.13 -5.36 -12.49
CA TRP A 28 -19.84 -5.12 -13.90
C TRP A 28 -20.76 -5.97 -14.77
N ASN A 29 -21.31 -5.37 -15.83
CA ASN A 29 -22.14 -6.10 -16.79
C ASN A 29 -21.31 -6.94 -17.80
N ARG A 30 -20.00 -7.00 -17.59
CA ARG A 30 -19.04 -7.78 -18.38
C ARG A 30 -17.98 -8.40 -17.47
N ALA A 31 -17.29 -9.42 -17.98
CA ALA A 31 -16.04 -9.89 -17.41
C ALA A 31 -14.93 -8.84 -17.58
N ARG A 32 -14.12 -8.67 -16.54
CA ARG A 32 -12.92 -7.83 -16.58
C ARG A 32 -11.65 -8.67 -16.63
N THR A 33 -10.63 -8.17 -17.31
CA THR A 33 -9.29 -8.79 -17.28
C THR A 33 -8.58 -8.50 -15.95
N ALA A 34 -7.56 -9.28 -15.62
CA ALA A 34 -6.75 -9.03 -14.43
C ALA A 34 -6.06 -7.65 -14.48
N ASP A 35 -5.67 -7.19 -15.67
CA ASP A 35 -5.03 -5.88 -15.86
C ASP A 35 -6.02 -4.74 -15.64
N GLU A 36 -7.26 -4.88 -16.14
CA GLU A 36 -8.32 -3.92 -15.88
C GLU A 36 -8.58 -3.80 -14.38
N ILE A 37 -8.74 -4.91 -13.66
CA ILE A 37 -8.97 -4.90 -12.21
C ILE A 37 -7.81 -4.20 -11.49
N ARG A 38 -6.56 -4.56 -11.80
CA ARG A 38 -5.38 -3.95 -11.17
C ARG A 38 -5.21 -2.47 -11.51
N ALA A 39 -5.80 -1.97 -12.58
CA ALA A 39 -5.67 -0.58 -12.99
C ALA A 39 -6.53 0.39 -12.16
N ASP A 40 -7.61 -0.08 -11.54
CA ASP A 40 -8.60 0.79 -10.92
C ASP A 40 -9.24 0.29 -9.62
N PHE A 41 -8.75 -0.80 -9.03
CA PHE A 41 -9.30 -1.35 -7.77
C PHE A 41 -9.24 -0.37 -6.58
N ASP A 42 -8.41 0.67 -6.64
CA ASP A 42 -8.15 1.67 -5.60
C ASP A 42 -8.80 3.05 -5.86
N ARG A 43 -9.53 3.21 -6.98
CA ARG A 43 -10.14 4.48 -7.39
C ARG A 43 -11.57 4.61 -6.88
N SER A 44 -11.93 5.72 -6.23
CA SER A 44 -13.35 6.02 -5.96
C SER A 44 -14.04 6.55 -7.21
N TYR A 45 -15.28 6.10 -7.44
CA TYR A 45 -16.16 6.63 -8.47
C TYR A 45 -17.28 7.52 -7.89
N GLU A 46 -17.14 7.99 -6.65
CA GLU A 46 -18.11 8.94 -6.06
C GLU A 46 -18.06 10.30 -6.77
N GLU A 47 -18.98 10.50 -7.71
CA GLU A 47 -19.65 11.79 -7.86
C GLU A 47 -21.01 11.72 -7.17
N LYS A 48 -21.37 12.77 -6.43
CA LYS A 48 -22.54 12.83 -5.55
C LYS A 48 -23.82 12.29 -6.22
N SER A 49 -24.36 11.27 -5.56
CA SER A 49 -25.76 10.80 -5.50
C SER A 49 -26.52 10.34 -6.73
N GLU A 50 -26.09 10.52 -7.98
CA GLU A 50 -26.87 10.00 -9.11
C GLU A 50 -26.01 9.37 -10.20
N ILE A 51 -26.17 8.04 -10.34
CA ILE A 51 -25.67 7.18 -11.44
C ILE A 51 -26.09 7.72 -12.84
N ARG A 52 -26.91 8.78 -12.88
CA ARG A 52 -27.43 9.45 -14.08
C ARG A 52 -26.74 10.77 -14.44
N ASN A 53 -25.61 11.13 -13.85
CA ASN A 53 -24.85 12.30 -14.33
C ASN A 53 -23.89 11.91 -15.49
N PRO A 54 -24.11 12.37 -16.73
CA PRO A 54 -23.32 11.97 -17.91
C PRO A 54 -21.89 12.58 -17.96
N LYS A 55 -21.43 13.25 -16.90
CA LYS A 55 -20.09 13.85 -16.81
C LYS A 55 -19.11 13.13 -15.86
N SER A 56 -19.55 12.14 -15.10
CA SER A 56 -18.64 11.41 -14.21
C SER A 56 -17.79 10.41 -14.99
N GLU A 57 -16.52 10.26 -14.59
CA GLU A 57 -15.55 9.31 -15.18
C GLU A 57 -15.89 7.84 -14.82
N ILE A 58 -17.14 7.41 -15.03
CA ILE A 58 -17.56 6.03 -14.79
C ILE A 58 -17.00 5.13 -15.91
N PRO A 59 -16.28 4.05 -15.58
CA PRO A 59 -15.74 3.16 -16.59
C PRO A 59 -16.85 2.38 -17.32
N THR A 60 -16.64 2.17 -18.62
CA THR A 60 -17.58 1.41 -19.46
C THR A 60 -17.83 0.00 -18.90
N GLY A 61 -19.09 -0.25 -18.56
CA GLY A 61 -19.57 -1.55 -18.07
C GLY A 61 -19.77 -1.64 -16.56
N LEU A 62 -19.46 -0.58 -15.79
CA LEU A 62 -19.84 -0.51 -14.39
C LEU A 62 -21.37 -0.33 -14.29
N ALA A 63 -22.07 -1.35 -13.82
CA ALA A 63 -23.53 -1.39 -13.75
C ALA A 63 -24.07 -0.88 -12.41
N TYR A 64 -23.38 -1.21 -11.31
CA TYR A 64 -23.76 -0.77 -9.96
C TYR A 64 -22.53 -0.44 -9.13
N LEU A 65 -22.66 0.60 -8.31
CA LEU A 65 -21.68 1.09 -7.36
C LEU A 65 -22.35 1.25 -6.00
N PHE A 66 -21.91 0.49 -5.00
CA PHE A 66 -22.34 0.63 -3.62
C PHE A 66 -21.16 1.15 -2.80
N THR A 67 -21.31 2.34 -2.22
CA THR A 67 -20.29 2.96 -1.33
C THR A 67 -20.84 3.06 0.09
N GLY A 68 -19.95 3.31 1.06
CA GLY A 68 -20.21 3.26 2.51
C GLY A 68 -21.61 3.63 3.03
N THR A 69 -22.30 4.64 2.48
CA THR A 69 -23.66 5.05 2.93
C THR A 69 -24.80 4.64 1.97
N ASN A 70 -24.50 4.14 0.77
CA ASN A 70 -25.46 3.83 -0.30
C ASN A 70 -25.70 2.32 -0.46
N TRP A 71 -25.89 1.61 0.65
CA TRP A 71 -26.19 0.15 0.65
C TRP A 71 -27.68 -0.18 0.55
N GLY A 72 -28.56 0.84 0.60
CA GLY A 72 -29.99 0.65 0.82
C GLY A 72 -30.31 0.22 2.26
N LYS A 73 -31.54 -0.24 2.49
CA LYS A 73 -31.98 -0.72 3.81
C LYS A 73 -31.46 -2.15 4.02
N LEU A 74 -30.50 -2.31 4.93
CA LEU A 74 -30.04 -3.63 5.35
C LEU A 74 -31.11 -4.30 6.22
N HIS A 75 -31.30 -5.60 6.05
CA HIS A 75 -32.33 -6.38 6.77
C HIS A 75 -31.73 -7.25 7.88
N GLY A 76 -32.54 -7.56 8.89
CA GLY A 76 -32.12 -8.41 10.01
C GLY A 76 -31.05 -7.73 10.88
N THR A 77 -29.97 -8.45 11.20
CA THR A 77 -28.86 -7.96 12.03
C THR A 77 -27.70 -7.37 11.20
N ALA A 78 -27.86 -7.25 9.88
CA ALA A 78 -26.83 -6.72 8.98
C ALA A 78 -26.65 -5.21 9.18
N ASN A 79 -25.40 -4.79 9.41
CA ASN A 79 -25.03 -3.38 9.59
C ASN A 79 -23.72 -3.07 8.86
N VAL A 80 -23.60 -1.87 8.28
CA VAL A 80 -22.32 -1.39 7.73
C VAL A 80 -21.45 -0.89 8.88
N MET A 81 -20.30 -1.51 9.06
CA MET A 81 -19.27 -1.03 9.98
C MET A 81 -18.20 -0.28 9.19
N LYS A 82 -17.98 0.99 9.52
CA LYS A 82 -16.80 1.71 9.05
C LYS A 82 -15.58 1.16 9.82
N THR A 83 -14.70 0.46 9.12
CA THR A 83 -13.42 0.04 9.69
C THR A 83 -12.34 1.04 9.32
N SER A 84 -11.31 1.17 10.14
CA SER A 84 -10.18 2.04 9.85
C SER A 84 -9.18 1.44 8.87
N ASP A 85 -9.33 0.17 8.49
CA ASP A 85 -8.23 -0.65 7.97
C ASP A 85 -8.23 -0.80 6.45
N PHE A 86 -9.02 0.00 5.72
CA PHE A 86 -8.97 0.06 4.26
C PHE A 86 -8.00 1.17 3.80
N PRO A 87 -7.24 0.95 2.71
CA PRO A 87 -6.44 2.00 2.10
C PRO A 87 -7.35 3.16 1.65
N PRO A 88 -6.97 4.42 1.87
CA PRO A 88 -7.79 5.55 1.48
C PRO A 88 -8.08 5.50 -0.03
N LEU A 89 -9.34 5.73 -0.41
CA LEU A 89 -9.71 5.81 -1.83
C LEU A 89 -9.21 7.12 -2.42
N LEU A 90 -8.65 7.05 -3.62
CA LEU A 90 -8.18 8.23 -4.34
C LEU A 90 -9.35 8.97 -4.99
N THR A 91 -9.32 10.30 -4.92
CA THR A 91 -10.13 11.17 -5.79
C THR A 91 -9.72 10.99 -7.25
N PRO A 92 -10.57 11.37 -8.24
CA PRO A 92 -10.20 11.30 -9.65
C PRO A 92 -8.90 12.06 -9.99
N ALA A 93 -8.68 13.22 -9.36
CA ALA A 93 -7.45 13.99 -9.56
C ALA A 93 -6.21 13.26 -9.03
N GLU A 94 -6.30 12.68 -7.83
CA GLU A 94 -5.22 11.89 -7.23
C GLU A 94 -4.94 10.62 -8.04
N ALA A 95 -5.99 9.92 -8.50
CA ALA A 95 -5.86 8.75 -9.35
C ALA A 95 -5.15 9.08 -10.69
N ARG A 96 -5.48 10.21 -11.31
CA ARG A 96 -4.78 10.69 -12.53
C ARG A 96 -3.31 11.03 -12.24
N ALA A 97 -3.03 11.72 -11.13
CA ALA A 97 -1.67 12.05 -10.74
C ALA A 97 -0.83 10.78 -10.46
N GLN A 98 -1.40 9.80 -9.74
CA GLN A 98 -0.76 8.52 -9.48
C GLN A 98 -0.52 7.72 -10.77
N ALA A 99 -1.46 7.71 -11.72
CA ALA A 99 -1.30 7.05 -13.00
C ALA A 99 -0.18 7.70 -13.84
N GLN A 100 -0.11 9.04 -13.89
CA GLN A 100 0.97 9.78 -14.56
C GLN A 100 2.33 9.47 -13.93
N LYS A 101 2.39 9.45 -12.59
CA LYS A 101 3.59 9.10 -11.83
C LYS A 101 4.04 7.66 -12.13
N PHE A 102 3.11 6.71 -12.09
CA PHE A 102 3.39 5.31 -12.41
C PHE A 102 3.92 5.16 -13.85
N ALA A 103 3.27 5.79 -14.83
CA ALA A 103 3.70 5.76 -16.22
C ALA A 103 5.11 6.35 -16.42
N LYS A 104 5.41 7.49 -15.77
CA LYS A 104 6.73 8.11 -15.78
C LYS A 104 7.81 7.14 -15.28
N PHE A 105 7.64 6.57 -14.10
CA PHE A 105 8.65 5.70 -13.50
C PHE A 105 8.74 4.33 -14.18
N ARG A 106 7.64 3.81 -14.71
CA ARG A 106 7.64 2.61 -15.56
C ARG A 106 8.51 2.78 -16.80
N ALA A 107 8.37 3.91 -17.50
CA ALA A 107 9.20 4.21 -18.67
C ALA A 107 10.70 4.36 -18.34
N LEU A 108 11.04 4.78 -17.11
CA LEU A 108 12.44 4.80 -16.65
C LEU A 108 12.93 3.39 -16.28
N ALA A 109 12.13 2.61 -15.55
CA ALA A 109 12.47 1.27 -15.11
C ALA A 109 12.67 0.25 -16.25
N GLU A 110 12.00 0.47 -17.39
CA GLU A 110 12.15 -0.34 -18.61
C GLU A 110 13.47 -0.08 -19.34
N LYS A 111 14.12 1.07 -19.14
CA LYS A 111 15.39 1.40 -19.79
C LYS A 111 16.54 0.55 -19.26
N SER A 112 17.59 0.46 -20.07
CA SER A 112 18.89 -0.09 -19.65
C SER A 112 19.57 0.91 -18.72
N GLY A 113 20.09 0.41 -17.60
CA GLY A 113 20.84 1.18 -16.61
C GLY A 113 22.14 0.51 -16.22
N GLN A 114 22.98 1.24 -15.49
CA GLN A 114 24.26 0.77 -14.98
C GLN A 114 24.07 -0.03 -13.70
N LEU A 115 24.38 -1.33 -13.76
CA LEU A 115 24.17 -2.26 -12.66
C LEU A 115 24.91 -1.84 -11.38
N THR A 116 26.17 -1.41 -11.50
CA THR A 116 27.00 -1.04 -10.35
C THR A 116 26.46 0.20 -9.63
N ARG A 117 26.08 1.25 -10.37
CA ARG A 117 25.41 2.43 -9.80
C ARG A 117 24.09 2.06 -9.14
N GLY A 118 23.31 1.19 -9.78
CA GLY A 118 22.07 0.67 -9.25
C GLY A 118 22.23 -0.08 -7.92
N GLN A 119 23.27 -0.90 -7.82
CA GLN A 119 23.62 -1.61 -6.59
C GLN A 119 23.99 -0.63 -5.47
N GLU A 120 24.82 0.38 -5.76
CA GLU A 120 25.20 1.39 -4.76
C GLU A 120 23.98 2.17 -4.25
N LEU A 121 23.07 2.57 -5.14
CA LEU A 121 21.81 3.22 -4.78
C LEU A 121 20.93 2.30 -3.92
N PHE A 122 20.78 1.03 -4.33
CA PHE A 122 20.03 0.05 -3.58
C PHE A 122 20.59 -0.15 -2.16
N THR A 123 21.92 -0.22 -2.02
CA THR A 123 22.57 -0.34 -0.71
C THR A 123 22.32 0.89 0.16
N LYS A 124 22.38 2.10 -0.40
CA LYS A 124 22.18 3.35 0.36
C LYS A 124 20.72 3.61 0.74
N THR A 125 19.76 3.13 -0.05
CA THR A 125 18.35 3.49 0.11
C THR A 125 17.50 2.31 0.58
N CYS A 126 17.64 1.16 -0.05
CA CYS A 126 16.78 0.00 0.20
C CYS A 126 17.32 -0.89 1.33
N MET A 127 18.64 -1.13 1.38
CA MET A 127 19.25 -2.02 2.39
C MET A 127 19.24 -1.44 3.82
N THR A 128 18.95 -0.14 3.96
CA THR A 128 18.66 0.49 5.26
C THR A 128 17.47 -0.14 5.97
N CYS A 129 16.53 -0.72 5.22
CA CYS A 129 15.35 -1.39 5.78
C CYS A 129 15.24 -2.86 5.35
N HIS A 130 15.73 -3.20 4.16
CA HIS A 130 15.55 -4.51 3.56
C HIS A 130 16.81 -5.37 3.62
N ASN A 131 16.60 -6.68 3.70
CA ASN A 131 17.67 -7.66 3.63
C ASN A 131 17.75 -8.30 2.24
N VAL A 132 18.95 -8.52 1.74
CA VAL A 132 19.24 -9.33 0.55
C VAL A 132 20.39 -10.28 0.89
N SER A 133 20.15 -11.58 0.76
CA SER A 133 21.15 -12.63 0.95
C SER A 133 21.89 -12.52 2.30
N GLY A 134 21.15 -12.17 3.36
CA GLY A 134 21.69 -12.03 4.72
C GLY A 134 22.29 -10.66 5.02
N GLN A 135 22.37 -9.74 4.05
CA GLN A 135 22.91 -8.39 4.24
C GLN A 135 21.81 -7.32 4.27
N GLY A 136 21.98 -6.27 5.08
CA GLY A 136 20.99 -5.20 5.26
C GLY A 136 20.12 -5.39 6.50
N ALA A 137 19.20 -4.45 6.72
CA ALA A 137 18.37 -4.43 7.92
C ALA A 137 17.18 -5.41 7.87
N GLN A 138 16.63 -5.71 9.05
CA GLN A 138 15.43 -6.54 9.22
C GLN A 138 14.25 -5.67 9.69
N ILE A 139 13.83 -4.72 8.84
CA ILE A 139 12.70 -3.83 9.08
C ILE A 139 11.60 -4.11 8.06
N GLY A 140 11.97 -4.11 6.77
CA GLY A 140 11.11 -4.54 5.68
C GLY A 140 11.31 -6.01 5.33
N PRO A 141 10.49 -6.54 4.40
CA PRO A 141 10.63 -7.90 3.89
C PRO A 141 11.99 -8.14 3.23
N ILE A 142 12.40 -9.41 3.18
CA ILE A 142 13.58 -9.86 2.44
C ILE A 142 13.33 -9.64 0.94
N LEU A 143 14.31 -9.06 0.24
CA LEU A 143 14.24 -8.75 -1.20
C LEU A 143 15.05 -9.71 -2.08
N SER A 144 15.63 -10.77 -1.52
CA SER A 144 16.10 -11.91 -2.33
C SER A 144 14.93 -12.45 -3.16
N GLY A 145 15.09 -12.54 -4.48
CA GLY A 145 14.01 -12.91 -5.42
C GLY A 145 13.04 -11.80 -5.83
N ALA A 146 13.18 -10.57 -5.32
CA ALA A 146 12.22 -9.50 -5.62
C ALA A 146 12.15 -9.13 -7.11
N GLY A 147 13.20 -9.39 -7.89
CA GLY A 147 13.22 -9.18 -9.34
C GLY A 147 12.20 -10.02 -10.10
N ALA A 148 11.81 -11.19 -9.55
CA ALA A 148 10.78 -12.05 -10.14
C ALA A 148 9.37 -11.44 -10.11
N LEU A 149 9.13 -10.42 -9.27
CA LEU A 149 7.85 -9.70 -9.22
C LEU A 149 7.57 -8.91 -10.50
N GLY A 150 8.63 -8.53 -11.24
CA GLY A 150 8.54 -7.65 -12.40
C GLY A 150 8.40 -6.17 -12.04
N ILE A 151 8.64 -5.33 -13.05
CA ILE A 151 8.72 -3.86 -12.89
C ILE A 151 7.44 -3.28 -12.30
N ASP A 152 6.27 -3.67 -12.80
CA ASP A 152 4.99 -3.09 -12.41
C ASP A 152 4.66 -3.35 -10.93
N ALA A 153 4.95 -4.55 -10.43
CA ALA A 153 4.72 -4.89 -9.03
C ALA A 153 5.70 -4.18 -8.10
N LEU A 154 7.00 -4.14 -8.47
CA LEU A 154 8.01 -3.38 -7.74
C LEU A 154 7.64 -1.89 -7.65
N LEU A 155 7.21 -1.29 -8.76
CA LEU A 155 6.77 0.12 -8.79
C LEU A 155 5.56 0.37 -7.90
N ARG A 156 4.55 -0.51 -7.91
CA ARG A 156 3.39 -0.36 -7.01
C ARG A 156 3.81 -0.38 -5.54
N ASN A 157 4.71 -1.30 -5.18
CA ASN A 157 5.20 -1.40 -3.81
C ASN A 157 6.01 -0.15 -3.40
N ILE A 158 6.84 0.39 -4.30
CA ILE A 158 7.69 1.56 -4.01
C ILE A 158 6.89 2.87 -4.02
N LEU A 159 5.98 3.05 -4.99
CA LEU A 159 5.25 4.31 -5.18
C LEU A 159 4.06 4.44 -4.23
N THR A 160 3.49 3.32 -3.80
CA THR A 160 2.30 3.26 -2.93
C THR A 160 2.47 2.23 -1.81
N PRO A 161 3.50 2.35 -0.96
CA PRO A 161 3.85 1.36 0.06
C PRO A 161 2.75 1.12 1.08
N SER A 162 1.86 2.10 1.28
CA SER A 162 0.71 2.00 2.20
C SER A 162 -0.54 1.36 1.56
N ALA A 163 -0.58 1.15 0.23
CA ALA A 163 -1.79 0.69 -0.47
C ALA A 163 -2.09 -0.81 -0.27
N ALA A 164 -1.06 -1.64 -0.14
CA ALA A 164 -1.18 -3.08 0.06
C ALA A 164 -0.13 -3.55 1.07
N MET A 165 -0.36 -3.22 2.35
CA MET A 165 0.58 -3.47 3.42
C MET A 165 0.14 -4.65 4.31
N GLU A 166 1.04 -5.61 4.50
CA GLU A 166 0.87 -6.63 5.53
C GLU A 166 0.94 -6.00 6.93
N ALA A 167 0.12 -6.50 7.86
CA ALA A 167 -0.01 -5.93 9.20
C ALA A 167 1.32 -5.80 9.95
N GLY A 168 2.29 -6.68 9.67
CA GLY A 168 3.62 -6.68 10.31
C GLY A 168 4.52 -5.51 9.91
N TYR A 169 4.23 -4.80 8.81
CA TYR A 169 5.03 -3.66 8.34
C TYR A 169 4.35 -2.30 8.58
N ARG A 170 3.20 -2.30 9.27
CA ARG A 170 2.53 -1.08 9.74
C ARG A 170 3.43 -0.37 10.73
N LEU A 171 3.63 0.92 10.51
CA LEU A 171 4.37 1.77 11.42
C LEU A 171 3.64 1.83 12.77
N PHE A 172 4.32 1.42 13.83
CA PHE A 172 3.85 1.49 15.20
C PHE A 172 4.38 2.79 15.83
N ARG A 173 3.45 3.64 16.25
CA ARG A 173 3.74 4.94 16.84
C ARG A 173 3.63 4.86 18.34
N VAL A 174 4.67 5.28 19.04
CA VAL A 174 4.71 5.43 20.49
C VAL A 174 4.86 6.91 20.81
N GLU A 175 3.83 7.47 21.43
CA GLU A 175 3.86 8.81 22.00
C GLU A 175 4.24 8.70 23.48
N LEU A 176 5.30 9.39 23.88
CA LEU A 176 5.80 9.43 25.26
C LEU A 176 5.15 10.57 26.04
N LYS A 177 5.21 10.46 27.38
CA LYS A 177 4.63 11.45 28.30
C LYS A 177 5.35 12.80 28.28
N ASP A 178 6.64 12.81 27.93
CA ASP A 178 7.46 14.02 27.76
C ASP A 178 7.16 14.79 26.47
N GLY A 179 6.41 14.19 25.54
CA GLY A 179 6.04 14.79 24.26
C GLY A 179 6.68 14.12 23.04
N ASP A 180 7.70 13.29 23.24
CA ASP A 180 8.40 12.63 22.14
C ASP A 180 7.51 11.63 21.40
N VAL A 181 7.75 11.49 20.11
CA VAL A 181 7.05 10.53 19.24
C VAL A 181 8.07 9.65 18.54
N LEU A 182 7.95 8.35 18.78
CA LEU A 182 8.83 7.34 18.22
C LEU A 182 8.04 6.45 17.27
N ASP A 183 8.50 6.37 16.03
CA ASP A 183 7.92 5.54 14.98
C ASP A 183 8.86 4.37 14.64
N GLY A 184 8.32 3.17 14.53
CA GLY A 184 9.10 1.98 14.18
C GLY A 184 8.27 0.71 14.03
N ILE A 185 8.96 -0.43 13.98
CA ILE A 185 8.34 -1.77 13.99
C ILE A 185 8.29 -2.27 15.43
N ARG A 186 7.10 -2.65 15.91
CA ARG A 186 6.93 -3.25 17.25
C ARG A 186 7.46 -4.68 17.23
N VAL A 187 8.62 -4.91 17.85
CA VAL A 187 9.24 -6.23 17.98
C VAL A 187 8.52 -7.07 19.03
N SER A 188 8.28 -6.47 20.20
CA SER A 188 7.51 -7.07 21.28
C SER A 188 6.90 -6.00 22.17
N GLU A 189 5.90 -6.40 22.94
CA GLU A 189 5.22 -5.56 23.92
C GLU A 189 4.75 -6.46 25.08
N ASP A 190 5.14 -6.10 26.29
CA ASP A 190 4.71 -6.73 27.54
C ASP A 190 4.22 -5.67 28.54
N THR A 191 3.95 -6.08 29.78
CA THR A 191 3.47 -5.19 30.85
C THR A 191 4.50 -4.15 31.28
N ASP A 192 5.78 -4.41 31.00
CA ASP A 192 6.88 -3.59 31.49
C ASP A 192 7.38 -2.63 30.40
N ALA A 193 7.44 -3.08 29.14
CA ALA A 193 7.98 -2.30 28.04
C ALA A 193 7.47 -2.67 26.65
N ILE A 194 7.67 -1.73 25.73
CA ILE A 194 7.58 -1.90 24.28
C ILE A 194 9.00 -1.93 23.71
N ILE A 195 9.30 -2.92 22.87
CA ILE A 195 10.54 -2.98 22.09
C ILE A 195 10.26 -2.49 20.67
N LEU A 196 10.87 -1.37 20.30
CA LEU A 196 10.67 -0.71 19.02
C LEU A 196 11.95 -0.78 18.17
N ARG A 197 11.85 -1.38 16.98
CA ARG A 197 12.92 -1.42 15.98
C ARG A 197 12.80 -0.26 15.01
N ARG A 198 13.91 0.44 14.78
CA ARG A 198 13.98 1.62 13.91
C ARG A 198 15.19 1.55 12.98
N PRO A 199 15.18 2.22 11.82
CA PRO A 199 16.30 2.22 10.90
C PRO A 199 17.55 2.83 11.55
N ASN A 200 18.70 2.24 11.26
CA ASN A 200 20.03 2.74 11.66
C ASN A 200 20.28 2.89 13.17
N VAL A 201 19.42 2.33 14.02
CA VAL A 201 19.59 2.32 15.48
C VAL A 201 19.26 0.95 16.05
N ASN A 202 19.79 0.65 17.23
CA ASN A 202 19.45 -0.57 17.94
C ASN A 202 17.98 -0.54 18.42
N ASP A 203 17.43 -1.73 18.65
CA ASP A 203 16.10 -1.90 19.23
C ASP A 203 16.00 -1.09 20.54
N THR A 204 14.99 -0.22 20.60
CA THR A 204 14.77 0.70 21.70
C THR A 204 13.77 0.09 22.67
N ARG A 205 14.18 -0.09 23.93
CA ARG A 205 13.26 -0.48 25.02
C ARG A 205 12.62 0.78 25.60
N ILE A 206 11.29 0.85 25.51
CA ILE A 206 10.49 1.96 26.01
C ILE A 206 9.65 1.43 27.17
N ALA A 207 9.86 1.93 28.39
CA ALA A 207 9.08 1.47 29.54
C ALA A 207 7.61 1.90 29.42
N GLN A 208 6.67 1.01 29.71
CA GLN A 208 5.22 1.28 29.61
C GLN A 208 4.79 2.49 30.46
N ARG A 209 5.48 2.72 31.59
CA ARG A 209 5.23 3.89 32.47
C ARG A 209 5.50 5.23 31.78
N ASP A 210 6.36 5.26 30.76
CA ASP A 210 6.75 6.48 30.04
C ASP A 210 5.88 6.69 28.78
N VAL A 211 5.11 5.67 28.39
CA VAL A 211 4.18 5.70 27.25
C VAL A 211 2.92 6.47 27.63
N ARG A 212 2.57 7.45 26.79
CA ARG A 212 1.27 8.13 26.83
C ARG A 212 0.26 7.39 25.97
N LYS A 213 0.66 7.00 24.76
CA LYS A 213 -0.18 6.28 23.79
C LYS A 213 0.70 5.48 22.84
N ALA A 214 0.29 4.26 22.52
CA ALA A 214 0.96 3.45 21.50
C ALA A 214 -0.07 2.76 20.60
N ALA A 215 0.12 2.80 19.29
CA ALA A 215 -0.79 2.18 18.33
C ALA A 215 -0.15 1.97 16.96
N PHE A 216 -0.69 1.01 16.21
CA PHE A 216 -0.41 0.89 14.79
C PHE A 216 -1.07 2.05 14.02
N THR A 217 -0.32 2.61 13.08
CA THR A 217 -0.84 3.58 12.10
C THR A 217 -1.28 2.85 10.82
N LYS A 218 -1.82 3.61 9.87
CA LYS A 218 -2.17 3.11 8.53
C LYS A 218 -1.06 3.30 7.50
N VAL A 219 0.10 3.81 7.93
CA VAL A 219 1.21 4.17 7.06
C VAL A 219 2.25 3.07 7.11
N SER A 220 2.83 2.78 5.96
CA SER A 220 3.95 1.85 5.87
C SER A 220 5.21 2.41 6.52
N MET A 221 6.02 1.51 7.08
CA MET A 221 7.38 1.86 7.48
C MET A 221 8.27 2.20 6.27
N MET A 222 7.90 1.72 5.08
CA MET A 222 8.56 2.12 3.84
C MET A 222 8.14 3.55 3.45
N PRO A 223 9.09 4.50 3.31
CA PRO A 223 8.77 5.88 2.96
C PRO A 223 8.17 6.02 1.55
N GLU A 224 7.24 6.96 1.39
CA GLU A 224 6.84 7.47 0.09
C GLU A 224 7.88 8.47 -0.44
N GLY A 225 7.88 8.75 -1.75
CA GLY A 225 8.78 9.77 -2.32
C GLY A 225 10.17 9.28 -2.74
N LEU A 226 10.50 8.00 -2.52
CA LEU A 226 11.84 7.47 -2.74
C LEU A 226 12.34 7.63 -4.17
N LEU A 227 11.48 7.42 -5.18
CA LEU A 227 11.88 7.55 -6.58
C LEU A 227 11.89 8.99 -7.06
N GLU A 228 11.07 9.85 -6.45
CA GLU A 228 10.97 11.27 -6.77
C GLU A 228 12.18 12.06 -6.29
N ALA A 229 12.85 11.58 -5.22
CA ALA A 229 14.10 12.14 -4.74
C ALA A 229 15.30 11.81 -5.64
N LEU A 230 15.15 10.85 -6.58
CA LEU A 230 16.20 10.42 -7.49
C LEU A 230 16.11 11.16 -8.83
N ASN A 231 17.26 11.37 -9.47
CA ASN A 231 17.26 11.81 -10.87
C ASN A 231 16.82 10.64 -11.79
N PRO A 232 16.42 10.91 -13.05
CA PRO A 232 15.92 9.87 -13.94
C PRO A 232 16.91 8.73 -14.26
N GLU A 233 18.22 9.02 -14.28
CA GLU A 233 19.25 8.00 -14.50
C GLU A 233 19.37 7.07 -13.29
N ASP A 234 19.36 7.61 -12.08
CA ASP A 234 19.44 6.84 -10.84
C ASP A 234 18.24 5.90 -10.69
N VAL A 235 17.05 6.30 -11.13
CA VAL A 235 15.89 5.39 -11.20
C VAL A 235 16.16 4.24 -12.19
N THR A 236 16.69 4.56 -13.37
CA THR A 236 16.97 3.56 -14.40
C THR A 236 18.02 2.55 -13.89
N ASP A 237 19.08 3.05 -13.26
CA ASP A 237 20.15 2.26 -12.67
C ASP A 237 19.65 1.40 -11.50
N LEU A 238 18.86 1.98 -10.58
CA LEU A 238 18.25 1.25 -9.47
C LEU A 238 17.40 0.07 -9.98
N PHE A 239 16.55 0.30 -10.97
CA PHE A 239 15.74 -0.78 -11.54
C PHE A 239 16.58 -1.79 -12.33
N ALA A 240 17.66 -1.37 -12.98
CA ALA A 240 18.62 -2.31 -13.58
C ALA A 240 19.14 -3.31 -12.54
N TYR A 241 19.45 -2.87 -11.32
CA TYR A 241 19.83 -3.75 -10.21
C TYR A 241 18.67 -4.56 -9.61
N LEU A 242 17.53 -3.94 -9.33
CA LEU A 242 16.36 -4.64 -8.76
C LEU A 242 15.92 -5.85 -9.60
N LYS A 243 15.98 -5.71 -10.93
CA LYS A 243 15.68 -6.80 -11.88
C LYS A 243 16.63 -8.01 -11.76
N THR A 244 17.82 -7.83 -11.18
CA THR A 244 18.79 -8.91 -10.99
C THR A 244 18.62 -9.69 -9.69
N LEU A 245 17.79 -9.20 -8.76
CA LEU A 245 17.52 -9.88 -7.49
C LEU A 245 16.70 -11.15 -7.76
N LYS A 246 17.38 -12.29 -7.79
CA LYS A 246 16.80 -13.64 -7.98
C LYS A 246 16.67 -14.38 -6.65
#